data_AF-A0A955I5N5-F1
#
_entry.id   AF-A0A955I5N5-F1
#
_cell.length_a   1.000
_cell.length_b   1.000
_cell.length_c   1.000
_cell.angle_alpha   90.00
_cell.angle_beta   90.00
_cell.angle_gamma   90.00
#
_symmetry.space_group_name_H-M   'P 1'
#
loop_
_entity.id
_entity.type
_entity.pdbx_description
1 polymer ?
#
loop_
_entity_poly.entity_id
_entity_poly.type
_entity_poly.pdbx_seq_one_letter_code
_entity_poly.pdbx_strand_id
1 'polypeptide(L)'
;MSQEDIAYQGHINDELIRIAAKYSIPIIATHNVYYSKLELAEPQDYLQAIASGRSIDDPDRPSKLDGNHALLSEDEMKSIWIQHPELLERTQEIVDRIDINIPYGLTLIPQFPLSDDQKTEYEKFRITCTAEEVVLDSEEWLLRSVCISGMLERYEFSLTPEEIDICIRKKLTPPPEKKLKDIPVEELIQIAHDGFLPRKREIFDGL
;
A
#
# COMPACT_ATOMS: atom_id res chain seq x y z
N MET A 1 -20.64 22.51 -25.82
CA MET A 1 -22.09 22.65 -25.63
C MET A 1 -22.43 21.99 -24.28
N SER A 2 -23.43 22.52 -23.58
CA SER A 2 -23.78 22.27 -22.17
C SER A 2 -24.81 21.13 -22.06
N GLN A 3 -25.43 20.90 -20.90
CA GLN A 3 -26.52 19.92 -20.62
C GLN A 3 -27.67 19.80 -21.66
N GLU A 4 -27.68 20.61 -22.71
CA GLU A 4 -28.60 20.62 -23.84
C GLU A 4 -28.32 19.52 -24.90
N ASP A 5 -27.16 18.85 -24.83
CA ASP A 5 -26.70 17.98 -25.93
C ASP A 5 -27.40 16.60 -25.99
N ILE A 6 -27.98 16.14 -24.89
CA ILE A 6 -28.79 14.91 -24.87
C ILE A 6 -30.26 15.28 -24.99
N ALA A 7 -30.85 14.96 -26.14
CA ALA A 7 -32.29 15.07 -26.34
C ALA A 7 -33.01 14.41 -25.15
N TYR A 8 -33.92 15.13 -24.50
CA TYR A 8 -34.69 14.75 -23.30
C TYR A 8 -34.09 15.03 -21.91
N GLN A 9 -32.81 15.37 -21.77
CA GLN A 9 -32.22 15.56 -20.43
C GLN A 9 -32.91 16.68 -19.62
N GLY A 10 -33.25 17.81 -20.26
CA GLY A 10 -33.95 18.91 -19.57
C GLY A 10 -35.31 18.51 -19.01
N HIS A 11 -36.11 17.78 -19.79
CA HIS A 11 -37.42 17.29 -19.33
C HIS A 11 -37.27 16.29 -18.17
N ILE A 12 -36.27 15.42 -18.22
CA ILE A 12 -35.97 14.48 -17.13
C ILE A 12 -35.56 15.24 -15.87
N ASN A 13 -34.71 16.26 -16.00
CA ASN A 13 -34.29 17.09 -14.86
C ASN A 13 -35.49 17.76 -14.19
N ASP A 14 -36.40 18.37 -14.96
CA ASP A 14 -37.60 19.02 -14.43
C ASP A 14 -38.49 18.04 -13.66
N GLU A 15 -38.70 16.83 -14.21
CA GLU A 15 -39.48 15.80 -13.54
C GLU A 15 -38.78 15.26 -12.28
N LEU A 16 -37.46 15.10 -12.32
CA LEU A 16 -36.68 14.70 -11.14
C LEU A 16 -36.76 15.74 -10.02
N ILE A 17 -36.67 17.03 -10.36
CA ILE A 17 -36.83 18.12 -9.39
C ILE A 17 -38.24 18.11 -8.79
N ARG A 18 -39.27 17.91 -9.63
CA ARG A 18 -40.67 17.81 -9.18
C ARG A 18 -40.88 16.64 -8.22
N ILE A 19 -40.31 15.48 -8.54
CA ILE A 19 -40.38 14.28 -7.68
C ILE A 19 -39.63 14.51 -6.37
N ALA A 20 -38.41 15.06 -6.44
CA ALA A 20 -37.59 15.39 -5.28
C ALA A 20 -38.33 16.32 -4.31
N ALA A 21 -38.96 17.37 -4.83
CA ALA A 21 -39.79 18.29 -4.05
C ALA A 21 -40.99 17.58 -3.40
N LYS A 22 -41.72 16.75 -4.16
CA LYS A 22 -42.89 16.02 -3.66
C LYS A 22 -42.56 15.10 -2.48
N TYR A 23 -41.39 14.46 -2.51
CA TYR A 23 -40.98 13.50 -1.48
C TYR A 23 -39.95 14.07 -0.49
N SER A 24 -39.63 15.36 -0.58
CA SER A 24 -38.61 16.01 0.25
C SER A 24 -37.25 15.29 0.21
N ILE A 25 -36.87 14.81 -0.98
CA ILE A 25 -35.59 14.14 -1.21
C ILE A 25 -34.57 15.19 -1.65
N PRO A 26 -33.44 15.35 -0.93
CA PRO A 26 -32.36 16.22 -1.40
C PRO A 26 -31.74 15.68 -2.69
N ILE A 27 -31.57 16.56 -3.66
CA ILE A 27 -30.88 16.27 -4.93
C ILE A 27 -29.65 17.15 -5.08
N ILE A 28 -28.70 16.67 -5.86
CA ILE A 28 -27.41 17.33 -6.12
C ILE A 28 -27.14 17.44 -7.61
N ALA A 29 -26.26 18.36 -7.98
CA ALA A 29 -25.79 18.51 -9.36
C ALA A 29 -24.51 17.69 -9.58
N THR A 30 -24.47 16.91 -10.66
CA THR A 30 -23.27 16.23 -11.16
C THR A 30 -23.19 16.37 -12.68
N HIS A 31 -22.01 16.12 -13.25
CA HIS A 31 -21.79 16.22 -14.70
C HIS A 31 -21.32 14.91 -15.36
N ASN A 32 -21.25 13.80 -14.59
CA ASN A 32 -20.86 12.49 -15.09
C ASN A 32 -19.59 12.52 -15.98
N VAL A 33 -18.50 12.98 -15.40
CA VAL A 33 -17.24 13.27 -16.09
C VAL A 33 -16.51 11.99 -16.50
N TYR A 34 -16.06 11.92 -17.75
CA TYR A 34 -15.22 10.84 -18.28
C TYR A 34 -13.81 11.28 -18.64
N TYR A 35 -13.63 12.57 -18.96
CA TYR A 35 -12.35 13.12 -19.39
C TYR A 35 -12.13 14.52 -18.85
N SER A 36 -10.86 14.93 -18.73
CA SER A 36 -10.50 16.18 -18.05
C SER A 36 -10.76 17.45 -18.87
N LYS A 37 -10.80 17.36 -20.20
CA LYS A 37 -11.00 18.48 -21.12
C LYS A 37 -11.83 18.06 -22.33
N LEU A 38 -12.57 19.01 -22.90
CA LEU A 38 -13.44 18.75 -24.05
C LEU A 38 -12.70 18.17 -25.26
N GLU A 39 -11.44 18.55 -25.48
CA GLU A 39 -10.61 18.04 -26.59
C GLU A 39 -10.36 16.52 -26.52
N LEU A 40 -10.58 15.90 -25.36
CA LEU A 40 -10.38 14.46 -25.14
C LEU A 40 -11.63 13.61 -25.44
N ALA A 41 -12.72 14.21 -25.93
CA ALA A 41 -13.94 13.48 -26.28
C ALA A 41 -13.69 12.40 -27.35
N GLU A 42 -12.96 12.72 -28.42
CA GLU A 42 -12.63 11.77 -29.49
C GLU A 42 -11.66 10.67 -29.02
N PRO A 43 -10.55 10.97 -28.31
CA PRO A 43 -9.74 9.92 -27.67
C PRO A 43 -10.52 9.00 -26.73
N GLN A 44 -11.46 9.53 -25.94
CA GLN A 44 -12.31 8.72 -25.08
C GLN A 44 -13.22 7.77 -25.89
N ASP A 45 -13.74 8.25 -27.01
CA ASP A 45 -14.59 7.48 -27.90
C ASP A 45 -13.81 6.33 -28.57
N TYR A 46 -12.55 6.55 -28.94
CA TYR A 46 -11.64 5.48 -29.38
C TYR A 46 -11.41 4.43 -28.30
N LEU A 47 -11.19 4.85 -27.05
CA LEU A 47 -11.04 3.92 -25.92
C LEU A 47 -12.30 3.06 -25.74
N GLN A 48 -13.48 3.64 -25.95
CA GLN A 48 -14.75 2.93 -25.87
C GLN A 48 -14.96 1.93 -27.01
N ALA A 49 -14.56 2.28 -28.24
CA ALA A 49 -14.56 1.35 -29.38
C ALA A 49 -13.67 0.14 -29.09
N ILE A 50 -12.45 0.38 -28.57
CA ILE A 50 -11.52 -0.70 -28.16
C ILE A 50 -12.15 -1.57 -27.07
N ALA A 51 -12.70 -0.96 -26.02
CA ALA A 51 -13.29 -1.70 -24.90
C ALA A 51 -14.51 -2.54 -25.30
N SER A 52 -15.31 -2.06 -26.25
CA SER A 52 -16.47 -2.79 -26.78
C SER A 52 -16.12 -3.83 -27.86
N GLY A 53 -14.87 -3.85 -28.33
CA GLY A 53 -14.42 -4.72 -29.42
C GLY A 53 -15.10 -4.43 -30.75
N ARG A 54 -15.65 -3.22 -30.93
CA ARG A 54 -16.36 -2.80 -32.15
C ARG A 54 -15.50 -1.87 -32.99
N SER A 55 -15.72 -1.88 -34.30
CA SER A 55 -15.06 -0.95 -35.21
C SER A 55 -15.47 0.49 -34.91
N ILE A 56 -14.59 1.46 -35.17
CA ILE A 56 -14.93 2.88 -35.02
C ILE A 56 -16.03 3.33 -35.99
N ASP A 57 -16.12 2.65 -37.13
CA ASP A 57 -17.12 2.90 -38.19
C ASP A 57 -18.46 2.19 -37.93
N ASP A 58 -18.57 1.37 -36.87
CA ASP A 58 -19.83 0.71 -36.51
C ASP A 58 -20.82 1.75 -35.96
N PRO A 59 -21.92 2.07 -36.66
CA PRO A 59 -22.88 3.08 -36.21
C PRO A 59 -23.65 2.66 -34.95
N ASP A 60 -23.71 1.35 -34.64
CA ASP A 60 -24.38 0.81 -33.46
C ASP A 60 -23.42 0.64 -32.27
N ARG A 61 -22.17 1.13 -32.38
CA ARG A 61 -21.22 1.06 -31.28
C ARG A 61 -21.60 2.00 -30.15
N PRO A 62 -21.28 1.66 -28.90
CA PRO A 62 -21.34 2.62 -27.81
C PRO A 62 -20.45 3.82 -28.12
N SER A 63 -21.02 5.01 -28.10
CA SER A 63 -20.32 6.29 -28.23
C SER A 63 -20.79 7.25 -27.14
N LYS A 64 -19.92 8.19 -26.80
CA LYS A 64 -20.19 9.32 -25.89
C LYS A 64 -19.96 10.68 -26.56
N LEU A 65 -19.89 10.70 -27.88
CA LEU A 65 -19.75 11.94 -28.66
C LEU A 65 -21.07 12.71 -28.78
N ASP A 66 -22.18 12.12 -28.35
CA ASP A 66 -23.51 12.72 -28.28
C ASP A 66 -23.65 13.76 -27.15
N GLY A 67 -22.65 13.89 -26.28
CA GLY A 67 -22.69 14.87 -25.19
C GLY A 67 -21.31 15.34 -24.73
N ASN A 68 -21.32 16.42 -23.96
CA ASN A 68 -20.15 16.89 -23.25
C ASN A 68 -20.01 16.15 -21.90
N HIS A 69 -18.89 15.46 -21.73
CA HIS A 69 -18.51 14.72 -20.53
C HIS A 69 -17.16 15.16 -19.96
N ALA A 70 -16.76 16.39 -20.26
CA ALA A 70 -15.53 16.99 -19.76
C ALA A 70 -15.68 17.41 -18.29
N LEU A 71 -14.57 17.50 -17.57
CA LEU A 71 -14.56 18.22 -16.30
C LEU A 71 -14.79 19.71 -16.57
N LEU A 72 -15.93 20.22 -16.12
CA LEU A 72 -16.30 21.63 -16.26
C LEU A 72 -15.71 22.46 -15.13
N SER A 73 -15.46 23.73 -15.43
CA SER A 73 -15.20 24.76 -14.43
C SER A 73 -16.45 25.05 -13.59
N GLU A 74 -16.24 25.69 -12.44
CA GLU A 74 -17.33 26.10 -11.56
C GLU A 74 -18.32 27.04 -12.26
N ASP A 75 -17.83 28.00 -13.04
CA ASP A 75 -18.66 28.98 -13.76
C ASP A 75 -19.51 28.32 -14.87
N GLU A 76 -18.95 27.32 -15.56
CA GLU A 76 -19.70 26.52 -16.53
C GLU A 76 -20.80 25.71 -15.85
N MET A 77 -20.51 25.09 -14.70
CA MET A 77 -21.53 24.37 -13.91
C MET A 77 -22.62 25.30 -13.36
N LYS A 78 -22.27 26.50 -12.91
CA LYS A 78 -23.23 27.52 -12.47
C LYS A 78 -24.12 27.99 -13.61
N SER A 79 -23.55 28.15 -14.80
CA SER A 79 -24.32 28.55 -16.00
C SER A 79 -25.36 27.49 -16.37
N ILE A 80 -24.99 26.22 -16.24
CA ILE A 80 -25.88 25.08 -16.47
C ILE A 80 -27.02 25.04 -15.45
N TRP A 81 -26.72 25.19 -14.15
CA TRP A 81 -27.69 25.10 -13.05
C TRP A 81 -28.18 26.45 -12.55
N ILE A 82 -28.25 27.47 -13.41
CA ILE A 82 -28.58 28.85 -13.02
C ILE A 82 -29.95 28.99 -12.35
N GLN A 83 -30.92 28.17 -12.73
CA GLN A 83 -32.26 28.15 -12.14
C GLN A 83 -32.31 27.41 -10.80
N HIS A 84 -31.29 26.60 -10.51
CA HIS A 84 -31.21 25.72 -9.34
C HIS A 84 -29.82 25.74 -8.68
N PRO A 85 -29.30 26.92 -8.26
CA PRO A 85 -27.97 27.04 -7.67
C PRO A 85 -27.83 26.23 -6.37
N GLU A 86 -28.93 25.97 -5.66
CA GLU A 86 -28.96 25.16 -4.44
C GLU A 86 -28.48 23.71 -4.66
N LEU A 87 -28.52 23.21 -5.89
CA LEU A 87 -28.04 21.86 -6.21
C LEU A 87 -26.52 21.77 -6.17
N LEU A 88 -25.83 22.86 -6.50
CA LEU A 88 -24.37 22.95 -6.42
C LEU A 88 -23.92 23.10 -4.96
N GLU A 89 -24.64 23.90 -4.17
CA GLU A 89 -24.38 24.07 -2.74
C GLU A 89 -24.49 22.73 -2.00
N ARG A 90 -25.53 21.93 -2.29
CA ARG A 90 -25.68 20.59 -1.70
C ARG A 90 -24.58 19.62 -2.12
N THR A 91 -24.05 19.73 -3.34
CA THR A 91 -22.88 18.95 -3.75
C THR A 91 -21.68 19.29 -2.84
N GLN A 92 -21.46 20.58 -2.54
CA GLN A 92 -20.41 21.00 -1.61
C GLN A 92 -20.68 20.52 -0.18
N GLU A 93 -21.93 20.55 0.30
CA GLU A 93 -22.26 19.99 1.63
C GLU A 93 -21.90 18.51 1.77
N ILE A 94 -22.01 17.73 0.69
CA ILE A 94 -21.57 16.32 0.70
C ILE A 94 -20.05 16.26 0.81
N VAL A 95 -19.33 17.06 0.02
CA VAL A 95 -17.87 17.13 0.07
C VAL A 95 -17.38 17.48 1.47
N ASP A 96 -18.01 18.46 2.13
CA ASP A 96 -17.65 18.92 3.47
C ASP A 96 -17.88 17.86 4.56
N ARG A 97 -18.73 16.86 4.30
CA ARG A 97 -19.00 15.73 5.21
C ARG A 97 -18.07 14.54 5.00
N ILE A 98 -17.31 14.50 3.91
CA ILE A 98 -16.40 13.40 3.61
C ILE A 98 -15.09 13.63 4.36
N ASP A 99 -14.87 12.82 5.41
CA ASP A 99 -13.60 12.73 6.12
C ASP A 99 -13.03 11.32 5.97
N ILE A 100 -12.15 11.14 4.98
CA ILE A 100 -11.50 9.86 4.67
C ILE A 100 -9.99 10.05 4.75
N ASN A 101 -9.35 9.37 5.70
CA ASN A 101 -7.90 9.28 5.81
C ASN A 101 -7.42 7.89 5.39
N ILE A 102 -6.70 7.80 4.27
CA ILE A 102 -6.09 6.55 3.80
C ILE A 102 -4.61 6.58 4.25
N PRO A 103 -4.21 5.74 5.22
CA PRO A 103 -2.83 5.71 5.68
C PRO A 103 -1.92 5.19 4.57
N TYR A 104 -0.84 5.91 4.29
CA TYR A 104 0.20 5.54 3.33
C TYR A 104 1.56 5.43 4.03
N GLY A 105 2.48 4.67 3.44
CA GLY A 105 3.82 4.48 3.99
C GLY A 105 3.89 3.55 5.20
N LEU A 106 2.82 2.81 5.51
CA LEU A 106 2.85 1.77 6.54
C LEU A 106 3.51 0.50 6.00
N THR A 107 4.49 -0.01 6.74
CA THR A 107 5.05 -1.34 6.51
C THR A 107 4.11 -2.38 7.12
N LEU A 108 3.36 -3.07 6.28
CA LEU A 108 2.45 -4.16 6.69
C LEU A 108 3.10 -5.50 6.36
N ILE A 109 4.05 -5.94 7.19
CA ILE A 109 4.68 -7.26 7.06
C ILE A 109 3.82 -8.30 7.82
N PRO A 110 3.41 -9.42 7.18
CA PRO A 110 2.72 -10.50 7.86
C PRO A 110 3.59 -11.11 8.96
N GLN A 111 2.97 -11.47 10.09
CA GLN A 111 3.66 -12.24 11.12
C GLN A 111 3.92 -13.67 10.65
N PHE A 112 5.13 -14.18 10.89
CA PHE A 112 5.48 -15.56 10.59
C PHE A 112 5.31 -16.43 11.85
N PRO A 113 4.30 -17.32 11.90
CA PRO A 113 4.06 -18.13 13.09
C PRO A 113 5.11 -19.24 13.22
N LEU A 114 5.55 -19.50 14.44
CA LEU A 114 6.36 -20.67 14.78
C LEU A 114 5.48 -21.91 14.92
N SER A 115 6.02 -23.08 14.56
CA SER A 115 5.43 -24.37 14.92
C SER A 115 5.45 -24.59 16.44
N ASP A 116 4.69 -25.54 16.97
CA ASP A 116 4.63 -25.78 18.42
C ASP A 116 5.98 -26.26 19.00
N ASP A 117 6.73 -27.04 18.23
CA ASP A 117 8.10 -27.45 18.58
C ASP A 117 9.04 -26.22 18.60
N GLN A 118 8.97 -25.38 17.58
CA GLN A 118 9.77 -24.15 17.49
C GLN A 118 9.43 -23.16 18.60
N LYS A 119 8.15 -23.03 19.02
CA LYS A 119 7.77 -22.22 20.19
C LYS A 119 8.43 -22.74 21.45
N THR A 120 8.46 -24.06 21.63
CA THR A 120 9.07 -24.69 22.80
C THR A 120 10.58 -24.46 22.84
N GLU A 121 11.25 -24.58 21.69
CA GLU A 121 12.68 -24.30 21.57
C GLU A 121 13.01 -22.82 21.78
N TYR A 122 12.24 -21.92 21.15
CA TYR A 122 12.39 -20.48 21.34
C TYR A 122 12.20 -20.07 22.80
N GLU A 123 11.24 -20.66 23.52
CA GLU A 123 11.04 -20.35 24.94
C GLU A 123 12.24 -20.79 25.79
N LYS A 124 12.83 -21.97 25.52
CA LYS A 124 14.07 -22.42 26.17
C LYS A 124 15.23 -21.46 25.88
N PHE A 125 15.39 -21.03 24.63
CA PHE A 125 16.39 -20.04 24.24
C PHE A 125 16.20 -18.72 25.02
N ARG A 126 14.95 -18.24 25.10
CA ARG A 126 14.58 -16.97 25.72
C ARG A 126 14.86 -16.95 27.23
N ILE A 127 14.48 -18.01 27.96
CA ILE A 127 14.68 -18.07 29.43
C ILE A 127 16.14 -18.31 29.82
N THR A 128 16.96 -18.83 28.90
CA THR A 128 18.40 -19.08 29.13
C THR A 128 19.29 -17.92 28.67
N CYS A 129 18.71 -16.85 28.11
CA CYS A 129 19.45 -15.64 27.75
C CYS A 129 20.10 -14.99 28.98
N THR A 130 21.37 -14.62 28.85
CA THR A 130 22.12 -13.94 29.92
C THR A 130 22.01 -12.42 29.80
N ALA A 131 22.43 -11.69 30.83
CA ALA A 131 22.44 -10.22 30.81
C ALA A 131 23.39 -9.61 29.76
N GLU A 132 24.34 -10.40 29.24
CA GLU A 132 25.28 -9.99 28.19
C GLU A 132 24.73 -10.22 26.78
N GLU A 133 23.49 -10.70 26.65
CA GLU A 133 22.89 -11.15 25.40
C GLU A 133 21.68 -10.30 25.00
N VAL A 134 21.49 -10.17 23.69
CA VAL A 134 20.26 -9.61 23.13
C VAL A 134 19.20 -10.69 23.18
N VAL A 135 18.09 -10.42 23.86
CA VAL A 135 16.88 -11.24 23.76
C VAL A 135 16.28 -11.01 22.37
N LEU A 136 16.48 -11.98 21.49
CA LEU A 136 15.96 -11.95 20.12
C LEU A 136 14.43 -12.11 20.15
N ASP A 137 13.74 -11.46 19.21
CA ASP A 137 12.35 -11.83 18.95
C ASP A 137 12.28 -13.20 18.24
N SER A 138 11.08 -13.74 18.12
CA SER A 138 10.89 -15.08 17.60
C SER A 138 11.18 -15.23 16.11
N GLU A 139 11.00 -14.16 15.32
CA GLU A 139 11.29 -14.17 13.89
C GLU A 139 12.80 -14.04 13.64
N GLU A 140 13.51 -13.17 14.38
CA GLU A 140 14.97 -13.06 14.35
C GLU A 140 15.62 -14.37 14.83
N TRP A 141 15.12 -14.98 15.90
CA TRP A 141 15.59 -16.29 16.37
C TRP A 141 15.43 -17.35 15.28
N LEU A 142 14.22 -17.48 14.72
CA LEU A 142 13.94 -18.49 13.69
C LEU A 142 14.80 -18.27 12.44
N LEU A 143 14.95 -17.03 11.99
CA LEU A 143 15.78 -16.69 10.84
C LEU A 143 17.22 -17.12 11.06
N ARG A 144 17.80 -16.83 12.23
CA ARG A 144 19.18 -17.23 12.56
C ARG A 144 19.32 -18.74 12.63
N SER A 145 18.37 -19.45 13.25
CA SER A 145 18.35 -20.91 13.30
C SER A 145 18.34 -21.53 11.90
N VAL A 146 17.47 -21.06 11.01
CA VAL A 146 17.39 -21.55 9.63
C VAL A 146 18.66 -21.23 8.84
N CYS A 147 19.23 -20.03 9.01
CA CYS A 147 20.49 -19.66 8.34
C CYS A 147 21.65 -20.57 8.77
N ILE A 148 21.76 -20.89 10.07
CA ILE A 148 22.81 -21.78 10.57
C ILE A 148 22.59 -23.19 10.05
N SER A 149 21.38 -23.75 10.15
CA SER A 149 21.07 -25.08 9.61
C SER A 149 21.38 -25.19 8.11
N GLY A 150 20.99 -24.19 7.31
CA GLY A 150 21.28 -24.16 5.88
C GLY A 150 22.78 -24.00 5.56
N MET A 151 23.54 -23.31 6.42
CA MET A 151 25.01 -23.23 6.29
C MET A 151 25.66 -24.59 6.55
N LEU A 152 25.25 -25.28 7.62
CA LEU A 152 25.76 -26.61 7.98
C LEU A 152 25.51 -27.61 6.84
N GLU A 153 24.31 -27.60 6.28
CA GLU A 153 23.94 -28.46 5.15
C GLU A 153 24.76 -28.12 3.89
N ARG A 154 24.85 -26.83 3.52
CA ARG A 154 25.47 -26.41 2.25
C ARG A 154 26.99 -26.61 2.22
N TYR A 155 27.65 -26.45 3.35
CA TYR A 155 29.11 -26.55 3.45
C TYR A 155 29.60 -27.87 4.08
N GLU A 156 28.68 -28.83 4.29
CA GLU A 156 28.98 -30.15 4.84
C GLU A 156 29.75 -30.07 6.18
N PHE A 157 29.38 -29.08 7.01
CA PHE A 157 29.96 -28.87 8.32
C PHE A 157 28.99 -29.32 9.43
N SER A 158 29.53 -29.80 10.56
CA SER A 158 28.72 -30.27 11.69
C SER A 158 29.06 -29.53 12.98
N LEU A 159 28.08 -28.82 13.52
CA LEU A 159 28.08 -28.31 14.89
C LEU A 159 27.19 -29.20 15.76
N THR A 160 27.55 -29.32 17.03
CA THR A 160 26.67 -29.88 18.07
C THR A 160 25.46 -28.96 18.32
N PRO A 161 24.34 -29.49 18.86
CA PRO A 161 23.18 -28.66 19.21
C PRO A 161 23.52 -27.49 20.14
N GLU A 162 24.42 -27.69 21.10
CA GLU A 162 24.89 -26.64 22.01
C GLU A 162 25.68 -25.55 21.27
N GLU A 163 26.54 -25.92 20.33
CA GLU A 163 27.29 -24.95 19.51
C GLU A 163 26.37 -24.17 18.57
N ILE A 164 25.34 -24.81 18.02
CA ILE A 164 24.32 -24.13 17.21
C ILE A 164 23.59 -23.07 18.05
N ASP A 165 23.16 -23.41 19.27
CA ASP A 165 22.54 -22.45 20.20
C ASP A 165 23.47 -21.26 20.49
N ILE A 166 24.76 -21.52 20.75
CA ILE A 166 25.77 -20.47 20.94
C ILE A 166 25.91 -19.59 19.68
N CYS A 167 25.88 -20.18 18.49
CA CYS A 167 25.95 -19.46 17.23
C CYS A 167 24.70 -18.61 16.94
N ILE A 168 23.52 -19.05 17.38
CA ILE A 168 22.29 -18.26 17.31
C ILE A 168 22.38 -17.03 18.21
N ARG A 169 22.97 -17.14 19.40
CA ARG A 169 23.06 -16.02 20.35
C ARG A 169 23.86 -14.82 19.81
N LYS A 170 23.47 -13.64 20.31
CA LYS A 170 24.02 -12.34 19.95
C LYS A 170 24.42 -11.59 21.22
N LYS A 171 25.69 -11.16 21.28
CA LYS A 171 26.20 -10.32 22.36
C LYS A 171 25.52 -8.96 22.32
N LEU A 172 25.10 -8.46 23.47
CA LEU A 172 24.65 -7.08 23.63
C LEU A 172 25.85 -6.16 23.42
N THR A 173 25.86 -5.46 22.30
CA THR A 173 26.92 -4.51 21.93
C THR A 173 26.32 -3.14 21.69
N PRO A 174 26.98 -2.07 22.16
CA PRO A 174 26.54 -0.72 21.84
C PRO A 174 26.64 -0.49 20.32
N PRO A 175 25.76 0.33 19.74
CA PRO A 175 25.87 0.69 18.33
C PRO A 175 27.21 1.40 18.04
N PRO A 176 27.79 1.20 16.86
CA PRO A 176 29.04 1.85 16.48
C PRO A 176 28.86 3.38 16.40
N GLU A 177 29.90 4.13 16.79
CA GLU A 177 29.89 5.60 16.78
C GLU A 177 29.79 6.19 15.36
N LYS A 178 30.30 5.45 14.37
CA LYS A 178 30.27 5.82 12.95
C LYS A 178 29.24 4.98 12.20
N LYS A 179 28.72 5.50 11.09
CA LYS A 179 27.89 4.69 10.17
C LYS A 179 28.78 3.62 9.54
N LEU A 180 28.26 2.40 9.39
CA LEU A 180 29.01 1.25 8.86
C LEU A 180 29.75 1.54 7.54
N LYS A 181 29.15 2.34 6.65
CA LYS A 181 29.74 2.72 5.35
C LYS A 181 30.99 3.61 5.47
N ASP A 182 31.18 4.25 6.62
CA ASP A 182 32.26 5.20 6.90
C ASP A 182 33.37 4.54 7.75
N ILE A 183 33.28 3.22 7.99
CA ILE A 183 34.22 2.43 8.79
C ILE A 183 35.12 1.61 7.83
N PRO A 184 36.46 1.64 7.98
CA PRO A 184 37.36 0.77 7.23
C PRO A 184 37.04 -0.73 7.41
N VAL A 185 37.36 -1.54 6.40
CA VAL A 185 37.04 -2.99 6.41
C VAL A 185 37.67 -3.71 7.60
N GLU A 186 38.90 -3.35 7.95
CA GLU A 186 39.63 -3.95 9.07
C GLU A 186 38.95 -3.65 10.41
N GLU A 187 38.44 -2.42 10.58
CA GLU A 187 37.69 -2.00 11.76
C GLU A 187 36.32 -2.71 11.81
N LEU A 188 35.66 -2.92 10.66
CA LEU A 188 34.42 -3.71 10.59
C LEU A 188 34.62 -5.18 10.99
N ILE A 189 35.73 -5.79 10.54
CA ILE A 189 36.10 -7.17 10.93
C ILE A 189 36.30 -7.23 12.44
N GLN A 190 37.04 -6.28 13.01
CA GLN A 190 37.29 -6.22 14.45
C GLN A 190 35.98 -6.05 15.24
N ILE A 191 35.09 -5.15 14.81
CA ILE A 191 33.76 -4.96 15.41
C ILE A 191 32.95 -6.27 15.39
N ALA A 192 33.02 -7.04 14.29
CA ALA A 192 32.33 -8.32 14.18
C ALA A 192 32.87 -9.34 15.19
N HIS A 193 34.19 -9.49 15.32
CA HIS A 193 34.81 -10.36 16.32
C HIS A 193 34.51 -9.90 17.76
N ASP A 194 34.47 -8.58 17.99
CA ASP A 194 34.12 -7.99 19.28
C ASP A 194 32.65 -8.21 19.67
N GLY A 195 31.80 -8.37 18.68
CA GLY A 195 30.40 -8.78 18.80
C GLY A 195 30.17 -10.25 19.13
N PHE A 196 31.21 -11.09 19.15
CA PHE A 196 31.09 -12.49 19.59
C PHE A 196 31.24 -12.61 21.11
N LEU A 197 30.40 -13.48 21.70
CA LEU A 197 30.61 -13.99 23.06
C LEU A 197 31.90 -14.83 23.09
N PRO A 198 32.62 -14.91 24.23
CA PRO A 198 33.85 -15.68 24.33
C PRO A 198 33.70 -17.13 23.83
N ARG A 199 32.67 -17.84 24.31
CA ARG A 199 32.30 -19.19 23.87
C ARG A 199 32.06 -19.34 22.37
N LYS A 200 31.60 -18.28 21.70
CA LYS A 200 31.36 -18.27 20.26
C LYS A 200 32.65 -18.10 19.47
N ARG A 201 33.61 -17.33 20.01
CA ARG A 201 34.94 -17.19 19.42
C ARG A 201 35.70 -18.51 19.47
N GLU A 202 35.65 -19.21 20.60
CA GLU A 202 36.29 -20.52 20.75
C GLU A 202 35.82 -21.53 19.70
N ILE A 203 34.53 -21.51 19.34
CA ILE A 203 34.00 -22.33 18.24
C ILE A 203 34.66 -21.92 16.92
N PHE A 204 34.64 -20.63 16.56
CA PHE A 204 35.19 -20.17 15.28
C PHE A 204 36.71 -20.29 15.18
N ASP A 205 37.45 -20.14 16.27
CA ASP A 205 38.90 -20.28 16.31
C ASP A 205 39.34 -21.76 16.24
N GLY A 206 38.44 -22.69 16.55
CA GLY A 206 38.65 -24.14 16.45
C GLY A 206 38.28 -24.76 15.10
N LEU A 207 37.71 -23.97 14.18
CA LEU A 207 37.34 -24.35 12.81
C LEU A 207 38.46 -24.03 11.81
#